data_AF-A0A9J7M278-F1
#
_entry.id   AF-A0A9J7M278-F1
#
_cell.length_a   1.000
_cell.length_b   1.000
_cell.length_c   1.000
_cell.angle_alpha   90.00
_cell.angle_beta   90.00
_cell.angle_gamma   90.00
#
_symmetry.space_group_name_H-M   'P 1'
#
loop_
_entity.id
_entity.type
_entity.pdbx_description
1 polymer ?
#
loop_
_entity_poly.entity_id
_entity_poly.type
_entity_poly.pdbx_seq_one_letter_code
_entity_poly.pdbx_strand_id
1 'polypeptide(L)'
;MVSAAAVSCTPPLCSPLGLDPGFKIDVCIHEPLWVVPVTRGDVAVEIVTLCSQLELLCEKEMNEGVSREFSSQDRYRKSLSPTFESQAMVLIGKMREALNRLPQPPAFIQDYLQSTSLAGMFPRAAAYIANPQTLYNLGQQGSMDEYFQHMASLHLVSSMCRQLNSVVHNLTNYEHIAHRVAVPKPFC
;
A
#
# COMPACT_ATOMS: atom_id res chain seq x y z
N MET A 1 -42.21 27.54 -21.34
CA MET A 1 -42.82 26.86 -20.18
C MET A 1 -42.58 25.37 -20.37
N VAL A 2 -41.65 24.77 -19.63
CA VAL A 2 -41.33 23.34 -19.73
C VAL A 2 -41.76 22.68 -18.43
N SER A 3 -42.65 21.70 -18.55
CA SER A 3 -43.28 20.96 -17.45
C SER A 3 -42.27 20.01 -16.81
N ALA A 4 -42.10 20.10 -15.49
CA ALA A 4 -41.27 19.17 -14.73
C ALA A 4 -41.98 17.80 -14.64
N ALA A 5 -41.28 16.74 -15.05
CA ALA A 5 -41.75 15.37 -14.92
C ALA A 5 -41.77 14.96 -13.43
N ALA A 6 -42.93 14.58 -12.93
CA ALA A 6 -43.10 14.03 -11.59
C ALA A 6 -42.47 12.63 -11.53
N VAL A 7 -41.46 12.46 -10.69
CA VAL A 7 -40.91 11.14 -10.36
C VAL A 7 -41.88 10.48 -9.38
N SER A 8 -42.53 9.41 -9.82
CA SER A 8 -43.43 8.61 -8.98
C SER A 8 -42.63 7.90 -7.89
N CYS A 9 -42.54 8.48 -6.70
CA CYS A 9 -41.91 7.85 -5.54
C CYS A 9 -42.81 6.73 -4.99
N THR A 10 -42.38 5.48 -5.09
CA THR A 10 -42.99 4.35 -4.37
C THR A 10 -42.79 4.53 -2.85
N PRO A 11 -43.79 4.17 -2.01
CA PRO A 11 -43.64 4.26 -0.57
C PRO A 11 -42.50 3.35 -0.08
N PRO A 12 -41.77 3.76 0.98
CA PRO A 12 -40.64 2.99 1.49
C PRO A 12 -41.10 1.61 1.97
N LEU A 13 -40.32 0.57 1.63
CA LEU A 13 -40.63 -0.83 1.98
C LEU A 13 -40.74 -1.04 3.50
N CYS A 14 -40.04 -0.23 4.30
CA CYS A 14 -40.15 -0.16 5.75
C CYS A 14 -39.95 1.29 6.21
N SER A 15 -40.75 1.74 7.17
CA SER A 15 -40.45 2.96 7.94
C SER A 15 -39.57 2.57 9.12
N PRO A 16 -38.42 3.23 9.35
CA PRO A 16 -37.65 3.00 10.58
C PRO A 16 -38.56 3.28 11.78
N LEU A 17 -38.66 2.32 12.69
CA LEU A 17 -39.36 2.50 13.95
C LEU A 17 -38.64 3.59 14.74
N GLY A 18 -39.40 4.50 15.36
CA GLY A 18 -38.83 5.56 16.20
C GLY A 18 -37.99 4.92 17.30
N LEU A 19 -36.71 5.29 17.36
CA LEU A 19 -35.83 4.84 18.44
C LEU A 19 -36.31 5.45 19.76
N ASP A 20 -36.54 4.58 20.74
CA ASP A 20 -36.88 4.99 22.10
C ASP A 20 -35.63 5.58 22.79
N PRO A 21 -35.64 6.87 23.17
CA PRO A 21 -34.51 7.54 23.80
C PRO A 21 -34.15 6.98 25.19
N GLY A 22 -34.97 6.09 25.76
CA GLY A 22 -34.66 5.35 27.00
C GLY A 22 -33.58 4.27 26.84
N PHE A 23 -33.23 3.88 25.61
CA PHE A 23 -32.16 2.91 25.35
C PHE A 23 -30.82 3.61 25.14
N LYS A 24 -29.82 3.24 25.95
CA LYS A 24 -28.43 3.64 25.73
C LYS A 24 -27.88 2.86 24.53
N ILE A 25 -27.74 3.53 23.40
CA ILE A 25 -27.16 2.96 22.18
C ILE A 25 -25.66 3.23 22.22
N ASP A 26 -24.86 2.18 22.36
CA ASP A 26 -23.43 2.30 22.10
C ASP A 26 -23.20 2.32 20.59
N VAL A 27 -22.60 3.41 20.11
CA VAL A 27 -22.28 3.59 18.69
C VAL A 27 -20.94 2.91 18.43
N CYS A 28 -20.98 1.62 18.09
CA CYS A 28 -19.80 0.84 17.75
C CYS A 28 -19.36 1.04 16.29
N ILE A 29 -19.10 2.28 15.87
CA ILE A 29 -18.66 2.63 14.49
C ILE A 29 -17.32 2.00 14.09
N HIS A 30 -16.52 1.57 15.07
CA HIS A 30 -15.21 0.98 14.84
C HIS A 30 -15.21 -0.55 14.97
N GLU A 31 -16.32 -1.15 15.38
CA GLU A 31 -16.42 -2.61 15.43
C GLU A 31 -16.88 -3.13 14.07
N PRO A 32 -16.15 -4.09 13.48
CA PRO A 32 -16.61 -4.71 12.26
C PRO A 32 -17.93 -5.42 12.54
N LEU A 33 -18.99 -5.03 11.82
CA LEU A 33 -20.33 -5.61 11.94
C LEU A 33 -20.34 -7.14 11.70
N TRP A 34 -19.27 -7.68 11.09
CA TRP A 34 -19.09 -9.09 10.76
C TRP A 34 -17.61 -9.46 10.90
N VAL A 35 -17.31 -10.54 11.62
CA VAL A 35 -15.98 -11.18 11.54
C VAL A 35 -15.93 -11.92 10.21
N VAL A 36 -15.37 -11.30 9.17
CA VAL A 36 -15.15 -11.98 7.90
C VAL A 36 -14.03 -13.00 8.11
N PRO A 37 -14.27 -14.31 7.95
CA PRO A 37 -13.22 -15.30 8.09
C PRO A 37 -12.16 -15.05 7.02
N VAL A 38 -10.88 -15.05 7.41
CA VAL A 38 -9.77 -14.90 6.47
C VAL A 38 -9.84 -16.01 5.44
N THR A 39 -10.03 -15.64 4.18
CA THR A 39 -10.10 -16.58 3.07
C THR A 39 -8.69 -16.90 2.56
N ARG A 40 -8.56 -18.00 1.81
CA ARG A 40 -7.29 -18.30 1.10
C ARG A 40 -6.91 -17.20 0.11
N GLY A 41 -7.91 -16.51 -0.46
CA GLY A 41 -7.70 -15.37 -1.34
C GLY A 41 -7.05 -14.19 -0.62
N ASP A 42 -7.52 -13.89 0.61
CA ASP A 42 -6.95 -12.81 1.42
C ASP A 42 -5.49 -13.07 1.76
N VAL A 43 -5.16 -14.32 2.12
CA VAL A 43 -3.76 -14.72 2.33
C VAL A 43 -2.94 -14.59 1.05
N ALA A 44 -3.47 -15.04 -0.10
CA ALA A 44 -2.76 -14.93 -1.37
C ALA A 44 -2.46 -13.47 -1.74
N VAL A 45 -3.44 -12.57 -1.58
CA VAL A 45 -3.28 -11.12 -1.84
C VAL A 45 -2.24 -10.53 -0.89
N GLU A 46 -2.27 -10.89 0.39
CA GLU A 46 -1.28 -10.42 1.35
C GLU A 46 0.13 -10.90 1.00
N ILE A 47 0.29 -12.17 0.61
CA ILE A 47 1.57 -12.72 0.16
C ILE A 47 2.07 -12.02 -1.09
N VAL A 48 1.23 -11.80 -2.10
CA VAL A 48 1.58 -11.03 -3.29
C VAL A 48 2.03 -9.62 -2.92
N THR A 49 1.35 -8.97 -1.98
CA THR A 49 1.66 -7.62 -1.51
C THR A 49 3.01 -7.57 -0.78
N LEU A 50 3.28 -8.55 0.07
CA LEU A 50 4.56 -8.67 0.79
C LEU A 50 5.71 -9.03 -0.16
N CYS A 51 5.47 -9.91 -1.14
CA CYS A 51 6.46 -10.26 -2.17
C CYS A 51 6.79 -9.05 -3.03
N SER A 52 5.79 -8.25 -3.41
CA SER A 52 6.00 -7.01 -4.18
C SER A 52 6.88 -6.01 -3.41
N GLN A 53 6.64 -5.84 -2.10
CA GLN A 53 7.48 -4.98 -1.26
C GLN A 53 8.91 -5.49 -1.15
N LEU A 54 9.07 -6.80 -0.96
CA LEU A 54 10.39 -7.42 -0.85
C LEU A 54 11.15 -7.33 -2.19
N GLU A 55 10.46 -7.50 -3.32
CA GLU A 55 11.03 -7.40 -4.67
C GLU A 55 11.63 -6.00 -4.93
N LEU A 56 10.89 -4.95 -4.59
CA LEU A 56 11.33 -3.55 -4.70
C LEU A 56 12.44 -3.21 -3.71
N LEU A 57 12.36 -3.76 -2.49
CA LEU A 57 13.39 -3.58 -1.47
C LEU A 57 14.72 -4.21 -1.92
N CYS A 58 14.65 -5.40 -2.52
CA CYS A 58 15.77 -6.09 -3.15
C CYS A 58 16.38 -5.29 -4.30
N GLU A 59 15.55 -4.78 -5.22
CA GLU A 59 15.99 -3.93 -6.32
C GLU A 59 16.73 -2.68 -5.82
N LYS A 60 16.18 -2.03 -4.79
CA LYS A 60 16.81 -0.86 -4.15
C LYS A 60 18.18 -1.18 -3.57
N GLU A 61 18.32 -2.28 -2.83
CA GLU A 61 19.61 -2.69 -2.25
C GLU A 61 20.63 -3.05 -3.34
N MET A 62 20.19 -3.66 -4.45
CA MET A 62 21.06 -3.93 -5.60
C MET A 62 21.57 -2.63 -6.23
N ASN A 63 20.70 -1.65 -6.44
CA ASN A 63 21.04 -0.34 -7.04
C ASN A 63 21.94 0.50 -6.12
N GLU A 64 21.67 0.52 -4.82
CA GLU A 64 22.51 1.20 -3.83
C GLU A 64 23.87 0.50 -3.66
N GLY A 65 23.90 -0.84 -3.68
CA GLY A 65 25.13 -1.63 -3.61
C GLY A 65 26.08 -1.34 -4.78
N VAL A 66 25.56 -1.27 -6.01
CA VAL A 66 26.36 -0.87 -7.20
C VAL A 66 26.90 0.55 -7.06
N SER A 67 26.13 1.47 -6.48
CA SER A 67 26.58 2.85 -6.25
C SER A 67 27.70 2.93 -5.20
N ARG A 68 27.70 2.05 -4.18
CA ARG A 68 28.77 1.96 -3.17
C ARG A 68 30.07 1.38 -3.73
N GLU A 69 29.99 0.43 -4.66
CA GLU A 69 31.18 -0.18 -5.30
C GLU A 69 32.02 0.82 -6.10
N PHE A 70 31.42 1.85 -6.70
CA PHE A 70 32.17 2.94 -7.34
C PHE A 70 32.95 3.80 -6.35
N SER A 71 32.59 3.78 -5.07
CA SER A 71 33.20 4.60 -4.01
C SER A 71 34.20 3.85 -3.14
N SER A 72 34.03 2.54 -2.95
CA SER A 72 34.90 1.71 -2.09
C SER A 72 35.60 0.60 -2.88
N GLN A 73 36.93 0.62 -2.88
CA GLN A 73 37.84 -0.32 -3.54
C GLN A 73 37.90 -1.72 -2.89
N ASP A 74 36.89 -2.10 -2.10
CA ASP A 74 36.81 -3.38 -1.38
C ASP A 74 36.01 -4.42 -2.18
N ARG A 75 36.73 -5.13 -3.04
CA ARG A 75 36.18 -6.06 -4.04
C ARG A 75 35.65 -7.41 -3.49
N TYR A 76 35.54 -7.61 -2.18
CA TYR A 76 35.41 -8.97 -1.66
C TYR A 76 34.27 -9.28 -0.68
N ARG A 77 33.35 -8.35 -0.43
CA ARG A 77 32.12 -8.72 0.28
C ARG A 77 30.98 -7.78 -0.08
N LYS A 78 30.15 -8.21 -1.03
CA LYS A 78 28.81 -7.64 -1.24
C LYS A 78 27.96 -7.99 -0.01
N SER A 79 28.20 -7.27 1.08
CA SER A 79 27.42 -7.38 2.30
C SER A 79 26.16 -6.57 2.13
N LEU A 80 25.01 -7.20 2.37
CA LEU A 80 23.73 -6.53 2.42
C LEU A 80 23.73 -5.46 3.51
N SER A 81 23.04 -4.34 3.29
CA SER A 81 22.91 -3.32 4.32
C SER A 81 22.12 -3.84 5.53
N PRO A 82 22.49 -3.47 6.76
CA PRO A 82 21.79 -3.94 7.96
C PRO A 82 20.34 -3.42 8.01
N THR A 83 20.08 -2.25 7.41
CA THR A 83 18.74 -1.70 7.22
C THR A 83 17.89 -2.55 6.30
N PHE A 84 18.46 -3.01 5.18
CA PHE A 84 17.79 -3.93 4.26
C PHE A 84 17.47 -5.26 4.95
N GLU A 85 18.45 -5.86 5.63
CA GLU A 85 18.27 -7.15 6.30
C GLU A 85 17.16 -7.09 7.37
N SER A 86 17.12 -6.01 8.16
CA SER A 86 16.07 -5.78 9.16
C SER A 86 14.68 -5.67 8.52
N GLN A 87 14.55 -4.86 7.46
CA GLN A 87 13.28 -4.70 6.75
C GLN A 87 12.82 -6.00 6.08
N ALA A 88 13.74 -6.72 5.44
CA ALA A 88 13.46 -7.99 4.79
C ALA A 88 13.04 -9.07 5.80
N MET A 89 13.68 -9.14 6.96
CA MET A 89 13.29 -10.02 8.07
C MET A 89 11.86 -9.76 8.54
N VAL A 90 11.45 -8.48 8.67
CA VAL A 90 10.08 -8.11 9.03
C VAL A 90 9.09 -8.57 7.97
N LEU A 91 9.39 -8.37 6.68
CA LEU A 91 8.52 -8.80 5.58
C LEU A 91 8.38 -10.32 5.53
N ILE A 92 9.48 -11.06 5.67
CA ILE A 92 9.49 -12.54 5.72
C ILE A 92 8.72 -13.05 6.94
N GLY A 93 8.87 -12.40 8.10
CA GLY A 93 8.10 -12.71 9.30
C GLY A 93 6.60 -12.58 9.07
N LYS A 94 6.17 -11.47 8.46
CA LYS A 94 4.76 -11.24 8.08
C LYS A 94 4.26 -12.26 7.06
N MET A 95 5.08 -12.65 6.09
CA MET A 95 4.70 -13.70 5.13
C MET A 95 4.44 -15.03 5.84
N ARG A 96 5.31 -15.40 6.78
CA ARG A 96 5.13 -16.64 7.55
C ARG A 96 3.88 -16.58 8.43
N GLU A 97 3.63 -15.45 9.08
CA GLU A 97 2.39 -15.23 9.84
C GLU A 97 1.15 -15.34 8.95
N ALA A 98 1.18 -14.72 7.77
CA ALA A 98 0.09 -14.78 6.82
C ALA A 98 -0.20 -16.21 6.35
N LEU A 99 0.84 -16.99 6.04
CA LEU A 99 0.72 -18.40 5.64
C LEU A 99 0.25 -19.31 6.77
N ASN A 100 0.55 -18.99 8.04
CA ASN A 100 0.07 -19.74 9.19
C ASN A 100 -1.45 -19.66 9.38
N ARG A 101 -2.12 -18.68 8.76
CA ARG A 101 -3.60 -18.59 8.74
C ARG A 101 -4.25 -19.55 7.76
N LEU A 102 -3.48 -20.24 6.91
CA LEU A 102 -4.00 -21.26 6.01
C LEU A 102 -4.32 -22.56 6.78
N PRO A 103 -5.33 -23.32 6.35
CA PRO A 103 -5.68 -24.59 7.00
C PRO A 103 -4.57 -25.65 6.89
N GLN A 104 -3.68 -25.53 5.91
CA GLN A 104 -2.47 -26.33 5.77
C GLN A 104 -1.29 -25.40 5.47
N PRO A 105 -0.56 -24.94 6.51
CA PRO A 105 0.55 -24.04 6.31
C PRO A 105 1.73 -24.79 5.65
N PRO A 106 2.35 -24.20 4.62
CA PRO A 106 3.56 -24.75 4.02
C PRO A 106 4.73 -24.71 5.01
N ALA A 107 5.61 -25.72 4.95
CA ALA A 107 6.78 -25.79 5.83
C ALA A 107 7.76 -24.62 5.54
N PHE A 108 7.98 -24.34 4.26
CA PHE A 108 8.82 -23.25 3.79
C PHE A 108 8.02 -22.29 2.92
N ILE A 109 8.31 -20.98 3.05
CA ILE A 109 7.70 -19.94 2.20
C ILE A 109 8.00 -20.25 0.72
N GLN A 110 9.19 -20.80 0.44
CA GLN A 110 9.62 -21.15 -0.91
C GLN A 110 8.69 -22.16 -1.60
N ASP A 111 8.18 -23.16 -0.87
CA ASP A 111 7.26 -24.17 -1.42
C ASP A 111 5.95 -23.51 -1.89
N TYR A 112 5.48 -22.53 -1.13
CA TYR A 112 4.32 -21.73 -1.50
C TYR A 112 4.58 -20.87 -2.74
N LEU A 113 5.73 -20.19 -2.80
CA LEU A 113 6.09 -19.34 -3.95
C LEU A 113 6.27 -20.14 -5.24
N GLN A 114 6.78 -21.38 -5.14
CA GLN A 114 6.92 -22.28 -6.28
C GLN A 114 5.56 -22.81 -6.75
N SER A 115 4.72 -23.29 -5.82
CA SER A 115 3.39 -23.84 -6.17
C SER A 115 2.42 -22.79 -6.72
N THR A 116 2.58 -21.52 -6.36
CA THR A 116 1.74 -20.40 -6.81
C THR A 116 2.33 -19.62 -7.98
N SER A 117 3.47 -20.04 -8.54
CA SER A 117 4.24 -19.33 -9.60
C SER A 117 4.72 -17.92 -9.24
N LEU A 118 4.55 -17.48 -8.00
CA LEU A 118 5.01 -16.18 -7.50
C LEU A 118 6.54 -16.05 -7.57
N ALA A 119 7.27 -17.16 -7.54
CA ALA A 119 8.72 -17.15 -7.77
C ALA A 119 9.12 -16.60 -9.15
N GLY A 120 8.28 -16.75 -10.17
CA GLY A 120 8.51 -16.17 -11.51
C GLY A 120 8.07 -14.71 -11.63
N MET A 121 7.08 -14.29 -10.83
CA MET A 121 6.62 -12.90 -10.76
C MET A 121 7.57 -12.01 -9.97
N PHE A 122 8.13 -12.56 -8.88
CA PHE A 122 8.99 -11.85 -7.93
C PHE A 122 10.33 -12.60 -7.78
N PRO A 123 11.18 -12.59 -8.83
CA PRO A 123 12.40 -13.38 -8.86
C PRO A 123 13.44 -12.93 -7.81
N ARG A 124 13.57 -11.63 -7.53
CA ARG A 124 14.55 -11.13 -6.54
C ARG A 124 14.14 -11.51 -5.12
N ALA A 125 12.86 -11.37 -4.78
CA ALA A 125 12.30 -11.81 -3.51
C ALA A 125 12.45 -13.32 -3.32
N ALA A 126 12.14 -14.12 -4.35
CA ALA A 126 12.28 -15.57 -4.30
C ALA A 126 13.75 -16.01 -4.13
N ALA A 127 14.67 -15.37 -4.84
CA ALA A 127 16.09 -15.63 -4.70
C ALA A 127 16.60 -15.26 -3.29
N TYR A 128 16.18 -14.11 -2.75
CA TYR A 128 16.56 -13.70 -1.41
C TYR A 128 16.05 -14.66 -0.32
N ILE A 129 14.79 -15.09 -0.41
CA ILE A 129 14.18 -16.05 0.52
C ILE A 129 14.90 -17.41 0.45
N ALA A 130 15.29 -17.85 -0.75
CA ALA A 130 16.01 -19.11 -0.95
C ALA A 130 17.44 -19.05 -0.43
N ASN A 131 18.16 -17.99 -0.81
CA ASN A 131 19.53 -17.75 -0.40
C ASN A 131 19.86 -16.25 -0.49
N PRO A 132 20.00 -15.55 0.66
CA PRO A 132 20.32 -14.12 0.71
C PRO A 132 21.56 -13.70 -0.10
N GLN A 133 22.53 -14.60 -0.26
CA GLN A 133 23.79 -14.32 -0.97
C GLN A 133 23.63 -14.29 -2.49
N THR A 134 22.52 -14.79 -3.03
CA THR A 134 22.29 -14.89 -4.48
C THR A 134 21.74 -13.61 -5.10
N LEU A 135 21.35 -12.63 -4.27
CA LEU A 135 20.66 -11.42 -4.71
C LEU A 135 21.44 -10.65 -5.78
N TYR A 136 22.75 -10.51 -5.60
CA TYR A 136 23.62 -9.78 -6.54
C TYR A 136 24.02 -10.58 -7.78
N ASN A 137 23.66 -11.86 -7.85
CA ASN A 137 23.92 -12.74 -8.99
C ASN A 137 22.69 -12.89 -9.90
N LEU A 138 21.54 -12.37 -9.48
CA LEU A 138 20.33 -12.37 -10.30
C LEU A 138 20.44 -11.31 -11.40
N GLY A 139 20.07 -11.69 -12.63
CA GLY A 139 19.87 -10.73 -13.72
C GLY A 139 18.88 -9.64 -13.30
N GLN A 140 19.13 -8.40 -13.72
CA GLN A 140 18.50 -7.24 -13.09
C GLN A 140 16.99 -7.09 -13.36
N GLN A 141 16.43 -7.79 -14.35
CA GLN A 141 15.06 -7.54 -14.80
C GLN A 141 14.09 -8.66 -14.38
N GLY A 142 13.17 -8.31 -13.49
CA GLY A 142 12.01 -9.11 -13.11
C GLY A 142 10.84 -8.89 -14.08
N SER A 143 9.92 -9.85 -14.12
CA SER A 143 8.74 -9.78 -15.00
C SER A 143 7.74 -8.68 -14.62
N MET A 144 7.81 -8.17 -13.38
CA MET A 144 6.93 -7.13 -12.84
C MET A 144 7.52 -5.72 -12.90
N ASP A 145 8.77 -5.55 -13.32
CA ASP A 145 9.50 -4.27 -13.26
C ASP A 145 8.79 -3.16 -14.06
N GLU A 146 8.29 -3.52 -15.24
CA GLU A 146 7.53 -2.61 -16.08
C GLU A 146 6.22 -2.17 -15.39
N TYR A 147 5.53 -3.07 -14.70
CA TYR A 147 4.32 -2.73 -13.94
C TYR A 147 4.63 -1.82 -12.76
N PHE A 148 5.73 -2.07 -12.04
CA PHE A 148 6.17 -1.21 -10.95
C PHE A 148 6.50 0.19 -11.45
N GLN A 149 7.15 0.29 -12.62
CA GLN A 149 7.46 1.58 -13.23
C GLN A 149 6.18 2.35 -13.63
N HIS A 150 5.21 1.69 -14.25
CA HIS A 150 3.92 2.30 -14.56
C HIS A 150 3.17 2.77 -13.30
N MET A 151 3.17 1.95 -12.25
CA MET A 151 2.57 2.32 -10.97
C MET A 151 3.28 3.51 -10.31
N ALA A 152 4.61 3.57 -10.38
CA ALA A 152 5.38 4.70 -9.88
C ALA A 152 5.02 6.00 -10.64
N SER A 153 4.92 5.93 -11.98
CA SER A 153 4.47 7.06 -12.81
C SER A 153 3.05 7.51 -12.44
N LEU A 154 2.12 6.57 -12.26
CA LEU A 154 0.75 6.89 -11.86
C LEU A 154 0.71 7.52 -10.46
N HIS A 155 1.48 6.99 -9.51
CA HIS A 155 1.57 7.54 -8.16
C HIS A 155 2.10 8.97 -8.17
N LEU A 156 3.11 9.26 -9.00
CA LEU A 156 3.64 10.60 -9.22
C LEU A 156 2.55 11.55 -9.74
N VAL A 157 1.83 11.16 -10.80
CA VAL A 157 0.73 11.98 -11.35
C VAL A 157 -0.34 12.25 -10.31
N SER A 158 -0.77 11.22 -9.56
CA SER A 158 -1.74 11.39 -8.46
C SER A 158 -1.22 12.36 -7.40
N SER A 159 0.05 12.25 -7.01
CA SER A 159 0.68 13.15 -6.04
C SER A 159 0.67 14.61 -6.53
N MET A 160 1.04 14.82 -7.79
CA MET A 160 1.00 16.14 -8.43
C MET A 160 -0.43 16.70 -8.48
N CYS A 161 -1.43 15.88 -8.83
CA CYS A 161 -2.83 16.30 -8.82
C CYS A 161 -3.30 16.73 -7.43
N ARG A 162 -2.93 15.99 -6.37
CA ARG A 162 -3.25 16.37 -4.99
C ARG A 162 -2.57 17.67 -4.59
N GLN A 163 -1.31 17.84 -4.97
CA GLN A 163 -0.57 19.07 -4.71
C GLN A 163 -1.20 20.27 -5.43
N LEU A 164 -1.54 20.12 -6.72
CA LEU A 164 -2.24 21.15 -7.48
C LEU A 164 -3.60 21.48 -6.87
N ASN A 165 -4.39 20.47 -6.49
CA ASN A 165 -5.70 20.69 -5.87
C ASN A 165 -5.57 21.42 -4.52
N SER A 166 -4.56 21.06 -3.72
CA SER A 166 -4.22 21.79 -2.49
C SER A 166 -3.85 23.24 -2.79
N VAL A 167 -3.01 23.49 -3.81
CA VAL A 167 -2.63 24.86 -4.22
C VAL A 167 -3.84 25.65 -4.70
N VAL A 168 -4.72 25.09 -5.53
CA VAL A 168 -5.94 25.76 -6.01
C VAL A 168 -6.87 26.09 -4.84
N HIS A 169 -7.10 25.16 -3.92
CA HIS A 169 -7.91 25.43 -2.71
C HIS A 169 -7.28 26.49 -1.81
N ASN A 170 -5.95 26.52 -1.70
CA ASN A 170 -5.28 27.58 -0.95
C ASN A 170 -5.36 28.91 -1.69
N LEU A 171 -5.29 28.94 -3.03
CA LEU A 171 -5.46 30.14 -3.86
C LEU A 171 -6.86 30.77 -3.72
N THR A 172 -7.93 29.97 -3.70
CA THR A 172 -9.28 30.47 -3.41
C THR A 172 -9.43 31.01 -1.98
N ASN A 173 -8.61 30.54 -1.02
CA ASN A 173 -8.58 31.12 0.32
C ASN A 173 -7.87 32.48 0.40
N TYR A 174 -7.04 32.89 -0.58
CA TYR A 174 -6.42 34.23 -0.57
C TYR A 174 -7.41 35.37 -0.85
N GLU A 175 -8.54 35.13 -1.52
CA GLU A 175 -9.62 36.14 -1.60
C GLU A 175 -10.19 36.47 -0.20
N HIS A 176 -10.21 35.48 0.70
CA HIS A 176 -10.62 35.69 2.10
C HIS A 176 -9.52 36.32 2.97
N ILE A 177 -8.24 36.20 2.58
CA ILE A 177 -7.13 36.90 3.26
C ILE A 177 -7.09 38.37 2.84
N ALA A 178 -7.28 38.70 1.57
CA ALA A 178 -7.40 40.09 1.11
C ALA A 178 -8.56 40.81 1.83
N HIS A 179 -9.71 40.15 1.95
CA HIS A 179 -10.85 40.67 2.71
C HIS A 179 -10.56 40.83 4.22
N ARG A 180 -9.67 40.02 4.82
CA ARG A 180 -9.29 40.14 6.23
C ARG A 180 -8.13 41.09 6.52
N VAL A 181 -7.31 41.40 5.52
CA VAL A 181 -6.23 42.39 5.60
C VAL A 181 -6.72 43.80 5.24
N ALA A 182 -7.79 43.93 4.44
CA ALA A 182 -8.37 45.21 4.03
C ALA A 182 -9.30 45.88 5.07
N VAL A 183 -9.55 45.27 6.23
CA VAL A 183 -10.26 45.93 7.33
C VAL A 183 -9.23 46.44 8.34
N PRO A 184 -8.80 47.71 8.25
CA PRO A 184 -8.00 48.31 9.31
C PRO A 184 -8.82 48.26 10.60
N LYS A 185 -8.33 47.56 11.63
CA LYS A 185 -8.83 47.74 12.99
C LYS A 185 -8.64 49.22 13.35
N PRO A 186 -9.70 49.97 13.68
CA PRO A 186 -9.51 51.27 14.32
C PRO A 186 -8.86 51.00 15.67
N PHE A 187 -7.69 51.61 15.89
CA PHE A 187 -7.11 51.76 17.21
C PHE A 187 -8.14 52.46 18.11
N CYS A 188 -8.55 51.78 19.16
CA CYS A 188 -9.12 52.34 20.39
C CYS A 188 -8.52 51.53 21.54
#